data_AF-A0A519X5C6-F1
#
_entry.id   AF-A0A519X5C6-F1
#
_cell.length_a   1.000
_cell.length_b   1.000
_cell.length_c   1.000
_cell.angle_alpha   90.00
_cell.angle_beta   90.00
_cell.angle_gamma   90.00
#
_symmetry.space_group_name_H-M   'P 1'
#
loop_
_entity.id
_entity.type
_entity.pdbx_description
1 polymer ?
#
loop_
_entity_poly.entity_id
_entity_poly.type
_entity_poly.pdbx_seq_one_letter_code
_entity_poly.pdbx_strand_id
1 'polypeptide(L)'
;MPVDCTGNLTADILFDCANTPVAGIEQNVILINKNDIDVATTITDATNRILLTNLQLKAGKTGHLLTGVKQSNGKAWELVKKENAPDKFKHTFSGVIFNPNAANKLQADSLSKGAKYVAVVEQVWKGAGSTDAFEVLGLTSGLELMTMTNNSKENDNMIMFELSSADGFEETTMPKTLLDVDYAATKTAFNNKFLQA
;
A
#
# COMPACT_ATOMS: atom_id res chain seq x y z
N MET A 1 10.77 -22.34 -9.76
CA MET A 1 9.78 -22.78 -10.78
C MET A 1 9.17 -21.52 -11.39
N PRO A 2 8.80 -21.47 -12.67
CA PRO A 2 8.09 -20.31 -13.20
C PRO A 2 6.79 -20.09 -12.42
N VAL A 3 6.45 -18.84 -12.15
CA VAL A 3 5.21 -18.46 -11.45
C VAL A 3 4.02 -18.97 -12.25
N ASP A 4 3.09 -19.67 -11.60
CA ASP A 4 1.86 -20.15 -12.23
C ASP A 4 0.95 -18.97 -12.59
N CYS A 5 0.65 -18.85 -13.88
CA CYS A 5 -0.22 -17.82 -14.45
C CYS A 5 -1.54 -18.40 -15.00
N THR A 6 -1.83 -19.69 -14.75
CA THR A 6 -3.07 -20.34 -15.18
C THR A 6 -4.29 -19.88 -14.38
N GLY A 7 -4.07 -19.35 -13.17
CA GLY A 7 -5.13 -18.88 -12.27
C GLY A 7 -5.89 -20.00 -11.57
N ASN A 8 -5.43 -21.25 -11.69
CA ASN A 8 -6.06 -22.38 -11.02
C ASN A 8 -5.80 -22.33 -9.51
N LEU A 9 -6.81 -22.69 -8.72
CA LEU A 9 -6.63 -22.93 -7.30
C LEU A 9 -5.87 -24.25 -7.12
N THR A 10 -4.72 -24.19 -6.44
CA THR A 10 -3.85 -25.35 -6.20
C THR A 10 -3.98 -25.90 -4.78
N ALA A 11 -4.75 -25.24 -3.92
CA ALA A 11 -4.99 -25.61 -2.53
C ALA A 11 -6.39 -25.14 -2.08
N ASP A 12 -6.88 -25.73 -0.99
CA ASP A 12 -8.14 -25.32 -0.36
C ASP A 12 -8.02 -23.94 0.31
N ILE A 13 -9.05 -23.11 0.18
CA ILE A 13 -9.19 -21.85 0.92
C ILE A 13 -10.02 -22.15 2.16
N LEU A 14 -9.34 -22.43 3.27
CA LEU A 14 -9.97 -22.79 4.54
C LEU A 14 -10.21 -21.55 5.40
N PHE A 15 -11.32 -21.54 6.12
CA PHE A 15 -11.60 -20.52 7.12
C PHE A 15 -10.89 -20.86 8.44
N ASP A 16 -9.94 -20.02 8.85
CA ASP A 16 -9.26 -20.17 10.14
C ASP A 16 -10.08 -19.49 11.25
N CYS A 17 -10.80 -20.31 12.03
CA CYS A 17 -11.58 -19.85 13.18
C CYS A 17 -10.72 -19.22 14.29
N ALA A 18 -9.42 -19.49 14.35
CA ALA A 18 -8.52 -18.90 15.34
C ALA A 18 -8.07 -17.48 14.92
N ASN A 19 -8.07 -17.18 13.63
CA ASN A 19 -7.60 -15.92 13.06
C ASN A 19 -8.67 -15.28 12.17
N THR A 20 -9.86 -15.03 12.74
CA THR A 20 -10.97 -14.42 12.01
C THR A 20 -10.63 -13.02 11.49
N PRO A 21 -11.10 -12.62 10.29
CA PRO A 21 -10.82 -11.29 9.73
C PRO A 21 -11.24 -10.15 10.66
N VAL A 22 -10.37 -9.14 10.79
CA VAL A 22 -10.62 -7.91 11.55
C VAL A 22 -10.52 -6.72 10.61
N ALA A 23 -11.52 -5.85 10.66
CA ALA A 23 -11.57 -4.66 9.82
C ALA A 23 -10.60 -3.57 10.31
N GLY A 24 -10.00 -2.87 9.34
CA GLY A 24 -9.19 -1.67 9.57
C GLY A 24 -7.69 -1.87 9.38
N ILE A 25 -7.00 -0.74 9.40
CA ILE A 25 -5.55 -0.64 9.36
C ILE A 25 -5.07 0.09 10.62
N GLU A 26 -3.81 -0.15 10.98
CA GLU A 26 -3.09 0.66 11.95
C GLU A 26 -2.96 2.10 11.44
N GLN A 27 -2.79 3.02 12.37
CA GLN A 27 -2.93 4.46 12.09
C GLN A 27 -1.89 4.99 11.10
N ASN A 28 -0.66 4.51 11.20
CA ASN A 28 0.46 5.01 10.43
C ASN A 28 0.55 4.32 9.07
N VAL A 29 0.87 5.11 8.05
CA VAL A 29 1.06 4.63 6.68
C VAL A 29 2.35 5.25 6.15
N ILE A 30 3.12 4.48 5.38
CA ILE A 30 4.29 5.01 4.68
C ILE A 30 3.96 5.17 3.20
N LEU A 31 4.08 6.39 2.68
CA LEU A 31 3.97 6.71 1.27
C LEU A 31 5.37 6.80 0.67
N ILE A 32 5.64 6.06 -0.39
CA ILE A 32 6.94 5.98 -1.04
C ILE A 32 6.77 6.48 -2.47
N ASN A 33 7.65 7.35 -2.97
CA ASN A 33 7.64 7.66 -4.39
C ASN A 33 8.06 6.41 -5.17
N LYS A 34 7.28 6.01 -6.17
CA LYS A 34 7.56 4.82 -6.97
C LYS A 34 8.97 4.86 -7.58
N ASN A 35 9.43 6.04 -8.01
CA ASN A 35 10.75 6.22 -8.62
C ASN A 35 11.92 6.04 -7.63
N ASP A 36 11.65 6.13 -6.33
CA ASP A 36 12.64 5.91 -5.27
C ASP A 36 12.76 4.44 -4.89
N ILE A 37 11.85 3.56 -5.33
CA ILE A 37 11.94 2.11 -5.13
C ILE A 37 13.04 1.55 -6.04
N ASP A 38 13.88 0.69 -5.49
CA ASP A 38 14.81 -0.11 -6.25
C ASP A 38 14.15 -1.44 -6.65
N VAL A 39 13.64 -1.46 -7.88
CA VAL A 39 12.95 -2.62 -8.44
C VAL A 39 13.89 -3.81 -8.64
N ALA A 40 15.20 -3.59 -8.77
CA ALA A 40 16.17 -4.66 -8.97
C ALA A 40 16.43 -5.46 -7.68
N THR A 41 16.32 -4.81 -6.53
CA THR A 41 16.59 -5.40 -5.21
C THR A 41 15.33 -5.71 -4.41
N THR A 42 14.18 -5.19 -4.84
CA THR A 42 12.86 -5.60 -4.35
C THR A 42 12.54 -7.03 -4.81
N ILE A 43 12.35 -7.96 -3.88
CA ILE A 43 12.20 -9.40 -4.17
C ILE A 43 10.76 -9.83 -3.88
N THR A 44 10.06 -10.27 -4.92
CA THR A 44 8.82 -11.05 -4.79
C THR A 44 9.18 -12.53 -4.70
N ASP A 45 8.47 -13.27 -3.84
CA ASP A 45 8.69 -14.70 -3.69
C ASP A 45 8.52 -15.46 -5.02
N ALA A 46 9.37 -16.46 -5.25
CA ALA A 46 9.41 -17.21 -6.51
C ALA A 46 8.21 -18.17 -6.69
N THR A 47 7.50 -18.47 -5.61
CA THR A 47 6.34 -19.39 -5.58
C THR A 47 5.04 -18.67 -5.30
N ASN A 48 5.07 -17.60 -4.51
CA ASN A 48 3.92 -16.79 -4.14
C ASN A 48 4.08 -15.35 -4.66
N ARG A 49 3.43 -15.05 -5.79
CA ARG A 49 3.47 -13.72 -6.43
C ARG A 49 2.91 -12.57 -5.57
N ILE A 50 2.11 -12.90 -4.55
CA ILE A 50 1.52 -11.93 -3.60
C ILE A 50 2.49 -11.63 -2.45
N LEU A 51 3.42 -12.52 -2.13
CA LEU A 51 4.39 -12.33 -1.05
C LEU A 51 5.61 -11.53 -1.54
N LEU A 52 5.90 -10.44 -0.85
CA LEU A 52 7.08 -9.61 -1.02
C LEU A 52 8.00 -9.84 0.18
N THR A 53 9.17 -10.43 -0.07
CA THR A 53 10.13 -10.79 0.98
C THR A 53 11.17 -9.69 1.24
N ASN A 54 11.34 -8.77 0.30
CA ASN A 54 12.18 -7.59 0.48
C ASN A 54 11.58 -6.40 -0.28
N LEU A 55 11.40 -5.27 0.41
CA LEU A 55 11.06 -3.98 -0.19
C LEU A 55 12.21 -3.02 0.05
N GLN A 56 12.90 -2.65 -1.03
CA GLN A 56 14.13 -1.87 -0.95
C GLN A 56 14.03 -0.56 -1.74
N LEU A 57 14.47 0.53 -1.12
CA LEU A 57 14.57 1.85 -1.76
C LEU A 57 15.96 2.07 -2.36
N LYS A 58 16.11 3.07 -3.22
CA LYS A 58 17.43 3.51 -3.67
C LYS A 58 18.21 4.15 -2.52
N ALA A 59 19.54 4.08 -2.58
CA ALA A 59 20.41 4.65 -1.56
C ALA A 59 20.09 6.14 -1.29
N GLY A 60 20.00 6.51 0.00
CA GLY A 60 19.68 7.86 0.46
C GLY A 60 18.21 8.29 0.28
N LYS A 61 17.33 7.38 -0.15
CA LYS A 61 15.88 7.63 -0.25
C LYS A 61 15.14 7.07 0.95
N THR A 62 14.01 7.69 1.28
CA THR A 62 13.16 7.31 2.41
C THR A 62 11.69 7.53 2.06
N GLY A 63 10.82 6.76 2.68
CA GLY A 63 9.38 6.98 2.61
C GLY A 63 8.94 8.19 3.45
N HIS A 64 7.73 8.65 3.17
CA HIS A 64 7.06 9.73 3.89
C HIS A 64 6.02 9.12 4.83
N LEU A 65 6.14 9.42 6.12
CA LEU A 65 5.18 8.98 7.12
C LEU A 65 3.93 9.85 7.05
N LEU A 66 2.79 9.21 6.82
CA LEU A 66 1.46 9.78 7.04
C LEU A 66 0.93 9.25 8.38
N THR A 67 0.91 10.11 9.38
CA THR A 67 0.33 9.79 10.69
C THR A 67 -1.19 9.89 10.61
N GLY A 68 -1.88 8.76 10.78
CA GLY A 68 -3.32 8.74 10.98
C GLY A 68 -3.70 8.99 12.43
N VAL A 69 -4.95 9.40 12.64
CA VAL A 69 -5.57 9.46 13.97
C VAL A 69 -6.83 8.61 13.90
N LYS A 70 -6.91 7.57 14.77
CA LYS A 70 -7.96 6.54 14.69
C LYS A 70 -7.94 5.87 13.29
N GLN A 71 -9.09 5.41 12.80
CA GLN A 71 -9.24 4.81 11.46
C GLN A 71 -9.50 5.89 10.40
N SER A 72 -8.69 6.95 10.37
CA SER A 72 -8.82 8.02 9.38
C SER A 72 -8.27 7.64 8.02
N ASN A 73 -7.34 6.69 7.99
CA ASN A 73 -6.76 6.17 6.77
C ASN A 73 -7.45 4.85 6.41
N GLY A 74 -7.58 4.58 5.12
CA GLY A 74 -8.21 3.37 4.61
C GLY A 74 -7.51 2.85 3.38
N LYS A 75 -7.71 1.55 3.12
CA LYS A 75 -7.33 0.91 1.86
C LYS A 75 -8.50 0.14 1.31
N ALA A 76 -8.56 0.07 -0.02
CA ALA A 76 -9.50 -0.76 -0.75
C ALA A 76 -8.82 -1.30 -2.00
N TRP A 77 -9.35 -2.40 -2.51
CA TRP A 77 -9.00 -2.88 -3.85
C TRP A 77 -10.24 -3.51 -4.48
N GLU A 78 -10.34 -3.40 -5.80
CA GLU A 78 -11.46 -3.93 -6.57
C GLU A 78 -10.98 -4.62 -7.84
N LEU A 79 -11.66 -5.70 -8.23
CA LEU A 79 -11.40 -6.40 -9.48
C LEU A 79 -12.03 -5.62 -10.65
N VAL A 80 -11.20 -5.19 -11.58
CA VAL A 80 -11.60 -4.59 -12.85
C VAL A 80 -11.53 -5.65 -13.93
N LYS A 81 -12.71 -6.14 -14.34
CA LYS A 81 -12.82 -7.11 -15.43
C LYS A 81 -12.45 -6.48 -16.76
N LYS A 82 -11.66 -7.18 -17.57
CA LYS A 82 -11.29 -6.73 -18.92
C LYS A 82 -11.77 -7.77 -19.92
N GLU A 83 -12.43 -7.31 -20.98
CA GLU A 83 -13.01 -8.20 -22.00
C GLU A 83 -11.93 -8.81 -22.91
N ASN A 84 -10.86 -8.06 -23.17
CA ASN A 84 -9.80 -8.41 -24.14
C ASN A 84 -8.42 -8.61 -23.49
N ALA A 85 -8.34 -8.63 -22.17
CA ALA A 85 -7.08 -8.73 -21.42
C ALA A 85 -7.30 -9.47 -20.10
N PRO A 86 -6.24 -9.96 -19.42
CA PRO A 86 -6.36 -10.48 -18.07
C PRO A 86 -7.01 -9.45 -17.14
N ASP A 87 -7.86 -9.94 -16.23
CA ASP A 87 -8.46 -9.10 -15.20
C ASP A 87 -7.38 -8.43 -14.34
N LYS A 88 -7.66 -7.20 -13.91
CA LYS A 88 -6.73 -6.39 -13.12
C LYS A 88 -7.38 -5.92 -11.83
N PHE A 89 -6.57 -5.39 -10.92
CA PHE A 89 -7.00 -4.89 -9.63
C PHE A 89 -6.74 -3.39 -9.53
N LYS A 90 -7.77 -2.61 -9.21
CA LYS A 90 -7.61 -1.19 -8.89
C LYS A 90 -7.36 -1.07 -7.40
N HIS A 91 -6.21 -0.54 -7.02
CA HIS A 91 -5.85 -0.30 -5.63
C HIS A 91 -6.19 1.14 -5.27
N THR A 92 -6.76 1.35 -4.09
CA THR A 92 -7.17 2.66 -3.60
C THR A 92 -6.70 2.84 -2.16
N PHE A 93 -6.12 3.99 -1.87
CA PHE A 93 -5.72 4.42 -0.54
C PHE A 93 -6.35 5.76 -0.22
N SER A 94 -7.07 5.84 0.90
CA SER A 94 -7.64 7.08 1.41
C SER A 94 -6.86 7.55 2.63
N GLY A 95 -6.46 8.82 2.62
CA GLY A 95 -5.65 9.43 3.68
C GLY A 95 -6.22 10.76 4.15
N VAL A 96 -5.96 11.09 5.41
CA VAL A 96 -6.35 12.37 6.02
C VAL A 96 -5.13 13.07 6.60
N ILE A 97 -4.97 14.34 6.24
CA ILE A 97 -3.99 15.26 6.82
C ILE A 97 -4.72 16.18 7.78
N PHE A 98 -4.52 15.94 9.08
CA PHE A 98 -5.20 16.64 10.16
C PHE A 98 -4.78 18.09 10.33
N ASN A 99 -3.50 18.39 10.08
CA ASN A 99 -2.93 19.70 10.36
C ASN A 99 -2.64 20.42 9.04
N PRO A 100 -3.54 21.30 8.55
CA PRO A 100 -3.36 22.04 7.29
C PRO A 100 -2.39 23.23 7.43
N ASN A 101 -1.23 23.02 8.05
CA ASN A 101 -0.17 24.03 8.15
C ASN A 101 0.53 24.22 6.79
N ALA A 102 1.38 25.24 6.65
CA ALA A 102 2.03 25.55 5.38
C ALA A 102 2.91 24.39 4.85
N ALA A 103 3.61 23.68 5.74
CA ALA A 103 4.46 22.55 5.34
C ALA A 103 3.63 21.36 4.82
N ASN A 104 2.55 21.00 5.51
CA ASN A 104 1.66 19.92 5.10
C ASN A 104 0.86 20.27 3.85
N LYS A 105 0.47 21.55 3.69
CA LYS A 105 -0.12 22.06 2.45
C LYS A 105 0.85 21.99 1.28
N LEU A 106 2.13 22.27 1.50
CA LEU A 106 3.15 22.11 0.46
C LEU A 106 3.31 20.64 0.04
N GLN A 107 3.29 19.71 1.01
CA GLN A 107 3.30 18.27 0.69
C GLN A 107 2.03 17.85 -0.07
N ALA A 108 0.85 18.30 0.37
CA ALA A 108 -0.41 18.06 -0.31
C ALA A 108 -0.45 18.66 -1.73
N ASP A 109 0.08 19.87 -1.93
CA ASP A 109 0.25 20.46 -3.27
C ASP A 109 1.26 19.65 -4.11
N SER A 110 2.30 19.10 -3.49
CA SER A 110 3.27 18.24 -4.18
C SER A 110 2.62 16.93 -4.67
N LEU A 111 1.70 16.34 -3.90
CA LEU A 111 0.90 15.18 -4.34
C LEU A 111 0.11 15.48 -5.62
N SER A 112 -0.34 16.73 -5.81
CA SER A 112 -1.10 17.15 -6.99
C SER A 112 -0.27 17.28 -8.26
N LYS A 113 1.06 17.20 -8.19
CA LYS A 113 1.95 17.36 -9.36
C LYS A 113 2.07 16.09 -10.22
N GLY A 114 1.29 15.05 -9.94
CA GLY A 114 1.20 13.85 -10.78
C GLY A 114 2.30 12.81 -10.55
N ALA A 115 2.95 12.84 -9.39
CA ALA A 115 3.87 11.76 -9.01
C ALA A 115 3.10 10.47 -8.69
N LYS A 116 3.78 9.33 -8.89
CA LYS A 116 3.27 7.99 -8.58
C LYS A 116 3.79 7.53 -7.23
N TYR A 117 2.88 7.03 -6.40
CA TYR A 117 3.17 6.61 -5.04
C TYR A 117 2.91 5.12 -4.83
N VAL A 118 3.62 4.54 -3.86
CA VAL A 118 3.37 3.20 -3.32
C VAL A 118 3.03 3.39 -1.85
N ALA A 119 1.90 2.84 -1.41
CA ALA A 119 1.46 2.93 -0.03
C ALA A 119 1.74 1.60 0.68
N VAL A 120 2.44 1.67 1.81
CA VAL A 120 2.64 0.54 2.72
C VAL A 120 1.75 0.75 3.95
N VAL A 121 0.84 -0.17 4.18
CA VAL A 121 -0.12 -0.15 5.30
C VAL A 121 0.13 -1.33 6.21
N GLU A 122 -0.08 -1.15 7.50
CA GLU A 122 -0.16 -2.25 8.47
C GLU A 122 -1.62 -2.53 8.80
N GLN A 123 -2.05 -3.77 8.70
CA GLN A 123 -3.40 -4.20 9.00
C GLN A 123 -3.56 -4.55 10.48
N VAL A 124 -4.79 -4.41 10.99
CA VAL A 124 -5.14 -4.90 12.34
C VAL A 124 -5.18 -6.42 12.35
N TRP A 125 -5.71 -7.04 11.28
CA TRP A 125 -5.60 -8.47 11.07
C TRP A 125 -4.23 -8.80 10.51
N LYS A 126 -3.46 -9.64 11.21
CA LYS A 126 -2.05 -9.94 10.87
C LYS A 126 -1.82 -11.39 10.44
N GLY A 127 -2.87 -12.21 10.41
CA GLY A 127 -2.75 -13.65 10.19
C GLY A 127 -2.05 -14.39 11.34
N ALA A 128 -1.88 -15.70 11.15
CA ALA A 128 -1.18 -16.54 12.12
C ALA A 128 0.30 -16.12 12.21
N GLY A 129 0.80 -15.87 13.43
CA GLY A 129 2.20 -15.45 13.61
C GLY A 129 2.53 -14.04 13.10
N SER A 130 1.52 -13.24 12.75
CA SER A 130 1.68 -11.86 12.23
C SER A 130 2.40 -11.76 10.88
N THR A 131 2.36 -12.81 10.06
CA THR A 131 3.02 -12.87 8.74
C THR A 131 2.37 -11.99 7.68
N ASP A 132 1.08 -11.69 7.84
CA ASP A 132 0.26 -10.97 6.87
C ASP A 132 -0.06 -9.54 7.35
N ALA A 133 0.75 -9.01 8.26
CA ALA A 133 0.50 -7.73 8.89
C ALA A 133 0.63 -6.54 7.94
N PHE A 134 1.48 -6.61 6.92
CA PHE A 134 1.78 -5.48 6.06
C PHE A 134 1.34 -5.73 4.63
N GLU A 135 0.74 -4.71 4.02
CA GLU A 135 0.39 -4.73 2.62
C GLU A 135 0.99 -3.54 1.86
N VAL A 136 1.31 -3.79 0.60
CA VAL A 136 1.89 -2.83 -0.34
C VAL A 136 0.93 -2.62 -1.50
N LEU A 137 0.45 -1.38 -1.64
CA LEU A 137 -0.46 -0.97 -2.70
C LEU A 137 0.31 -0.18 -3.77
N GLY A 138 0.08 -0.52 -5.04
CA GLY A 138 0.59 0.24 -6.18
C GLY A 138 2.01 -0.09 -6.58
N LEU A 139 2.56 -1.25 -6.21
CA LEU A 139 3.97 -1.58 -6.44
C LEU A 139 4.34 -1.56 -7.94
N THR A 140 3.49 -2.07 -8.83
CA THR A 140 3.83 -2.23 -10.26
C THR A 140 3.53 -0.97 -11.06
N SER A 141 2.35 -0.40 -10.89
CA SER A 141 1.82 0.71 -11.68
C SER A 141 1.95 2.04 -10.94
N GLY A 142 1.83 2.04 -9.62
CA GLY A 142 1.78 3.23 -8.78
C GLY A 142 0.34 3.69 -8.55
N LEU A 143 0.15 4.44 -7.46
CA LEU A 143 -1.07 5.17 -7.14
C LEU A 143 -0.89 6.64 -7.51
N GLU A 144 -1.92 7.23 -8.08
CA GLU A 144 -2.00 8.64 -8.46
C GLU A 144 -3.07 9.34 -7.64
N LEU A 145 -2.92 10.64 -7.41
CA LEU A 145 -3.91 11.43 -6.69
C LEU A 145 -5.19 11.56 -7.53
N MET A 146 -6.30 11.01 -7.02
CA MET A 146 -7.60 11.07 -7.67
C MET A 146 -8.42 12.24 -7.17
N THR A 147 -8.48 12.40 -5.86
CA THR A 147 -9.24 13.46 -5.22
C THR A 147 -8.45 14.05 -4.08
N MET A 148 -8.60 15.35 -3.89
CA MET A 148 -8.11 16.07 -2.72
C MET A 148 -9.12 17.16 -2.38
N THR A 149 -9.62 17.14 -1.16
CA THR A 149 -10.65 18.08 -0.71
C THR A 149 -10.26 18.67 0.65
N ASN A 150 -10.65 19.92 0.85
CA ASN A 150 -10.49 20.63 2.11
C ASN A 150 -11.75 21.47 2.31
N ASN A 151 -12.51 21.15 3.37
CA ASN A 151 -13.74 21.86 3.67
C ASN A 151 -13.73 22.27 5.16
N SER A 152 -13.83 23.57 5.41
CA SER A 152 -13.84 24.13 6.77
C SER A 152 -15.10 23.81 7.55
N LYS A 153 -16.19 23.43 6.88
CA LYS A 153 -17.49 23.16 7.51
C LYS A 153 -17.74 21.66 7.72
N GLU A 154 -17.31 20.83 6.78
CA GLU A 154 -17.65 19.39 6.77
C GLU A 154 -16.54 18.52 7.36
N ASN A 155 -15.28 18.92 7.19
CA ASN A 155 -14.11 18.12 7.56
C ASN A 155 -13.18 18.88 8.49
N ASP A 156 -13.69 19.80 9.30
CA ASP A 156 -12.91 20.60 10.27
C ASP A 156 -11.62 21.22 9.69
N ASN A 157 -11.67 21.63 8.41
CA ASN A 157 -10.52 22.17 7.68
C ASN A 157 -9.34 21.17 7.50
N MET A 158 -9.55 19.88 7.70
CA MET A 158 -8.61 18.81 7.38
C MET A 158 -8.53 18.61 5.86
N ILE A 159 -7.39 18.11 5.37
CA ILE A 159 -7.22 17.79 3.95
C ILE A 159 -7.42 16.29 3.78
N MET A 160 -8.47 15.89 3.08
CA MET A 160 -8.73 14.49 2.72
C MET A 160 -8.24 14.26 1.30
N PHE A 161 -7.58 13.13 1.07
CA PHE A 161 -7.10 12.78 -0.25
C PHE A 161 -7.26 11.28 -0.52
N GLU A 162 -7.38 10.95 -1.80
CA GLU A 162 -7.46 9.57 -2.26
C GLU A 162 -6.43 9.35 -3.37
N LEU A 163 -5.64 8.31 -3.21
CA LEU A 163 -4.73 7.80 -4.22
C LEU A 163 -5.33 6.53 -4.81
N SER A 164 -5.38 6.40 -6.14
CA SER A 164 -5.76 5.13 -6.77
C SER A 164 -4.86 4.78 -7.95
N SER A 165 -4.85 3.51 -8.33
CA SER A 165 -4.35 3.13 -9.65
C SER A 165 -5.15 3.89 -10.71
N ALA A 166 -4.46 4.54 -11.65
CA ALA A 166 -5.10 5.23 -12.76
C ALA A 166 -5.79 4.22 -13.69
N ASP A 167 -6.86 4.67 -14.36
CA ASP A 167 -7.60 3.82 -15.29
C ASP A 167 -6.69 3.39 -16.46
N GLY A 168 -6.68 2.09 -16.77
CA GLY A 168 -5.74 1.48 -17.72
C GLY A 168 -4.39 1.08 -17.12
N PHE A 169 -4.02 1.62 -15.96
CA PHE A 169 -2.81 1.29 -15.19
C PHE A 169 -3.15 0.50 -13.92
N GLU A 170 -4.19 -0.32 -13.97
CA GLU A 170 -4.56 -1.20 -12.85
C GLU A 170 -3.45 -2.25 -12.61
N GLU A 171 -3.34 -2.72 -11.37
CA GLU A 171 -2.35 -3.72 -10.95
C GLU A 171 -2.74 -5.12 -11.45
N THR A 172 -1.75 -5.98 -11.70
CA THR A 172 -2.01 -7.36 -12.18
C THR A 172 -2.35 -8.33 -11.05
N THR A 173 -2.18 -7.89 -9.80
CA THR A 173 -2.42 -8.66 -8.59
C THR A 173 -3.12 -7.80 -7.56
N MET A 174 -3.75 -8.45 -6.57
CA MET A 174 -4.15 -7.82 -5.30
C MET A 174 -2.93 -7.15 -4.61
N PRO A 175 -3.15 -6.32 -3.56
CA PRO A 175 -2.06 -5.76 -2.76
C PRO A 175 -1.11 -6.85 -2.30
N LYS A 176 0.21 -6.57 -2.37
CA LYS A 176 1.21 -7.56 -1.99
C LYS A 176 1.37 -7.57 -0.48
N THR A 177 1.45 -8.76 0.11
CA THR A 177 1.83 -8.93 1.52
C THR A 177 3.34 -8.73 1.66
N LEU A 178 3.78 -7.88 2.59
CA LEU A 178 5.19 -7.64 2.88
C LEU A 178 5.59 -8.38 4.16
N LEU A 179 6.63 -9.22 4.04
CA LEU A 179 7.24 -9.91 5.17
C LEU A 179 8.75 -10.02 4.96
N ASP A 180 9.51 -9.14 5.60
CA ASP A 180 10.97 -9.19 5.66
C ASP A 180 11.40 -10.06 6.84
N VAL A 181 11.67 -11.34 6.58
CA VAL A 181 12.04 -12.40 7.55
C VAL A 181 10.95 -12.69 8.60
N ASP A 182 10.55 -11.69 9.38
CA ASP A 182 9.51 -11.76 10.40
C ASP A 182 8.78 -10.41 10.58
N TYR A 183 7.75 -10.41 11.43
CA TYR A 183 6.99 -9.21 11.74
C TYR A 183 7.85 -8.09 12.35
N ALA A 184 8.81 -8.42 13.22
CA ALA A 184 9.59 -7.43 13.94
C ALA A 184 10.60 -6.71 13.03
N ALA A 185 11.24 -7.44 12.13
CA ALA A 185 12.10 -6.89 11.08
C ALA A 185 11.28 -6.00 10.13
N THR A 186 10.13 -6.48 9.65
CA THR A 186 9.24 -5.69 8.80
C THR A 186 8.75 -4.41 9.48
N LYS A 187 8.36 -4.50 10.76
CA LYS A 187 7.94 -3.34 11.56
C LYS A 187 9.08 -2.36 11.79
N THR A 188 10.30 -2.84 11.97
CA THR A 188 11.50 -2.00 12.10
C THR A 188 11.77 -1.24 10.80
N ALA A 189 11.74 -1.93 9.66
CA ALA A 189 11.87 -1.30 8.35
C ALA A 189 10.77 -0.24 8.11
N PHE A 190 9.51 -0.57 8.45
CA PHE A 190 8.38 0.35 8.37
C PHE A 190 8.57 1.61 9.23
N ASN A 191 8.96 1.44 10.51
CA ASN A 191 9.20 2.57 11.43
C ASN A 191 10.37 3.44 10.98
N ASN A 192 11.39 2.85 10.36
CA ASN A 192 12.51 3.54 9.73
C ASN A 192 12.18 4.09 8.34
N LYS A 193 10.91 4.00 7.90
CA LYS A 193 10.43 4.49 6.60
C LYS A 193 11.22 3.89 5.42
N PHE A 194 11.66 2.64 5.57
CA PHE A 194 12.49 1.91 4.61
C PHE A 194 13.78 2.65 4.22
N LEU A 195 14.26 3.56 5.08
CA LEU A 195 15.56 4.21 4.91
C LEU A 195 16.64 3.13 4.97
N GLN A 196 17.52 3.13 3.97
CA GLN A 196 18.73 2.31 4.00
C GLN A 196 19.89 3.09 4.58
N ALA A 197 20.68 2.36 5.38
CA ALA A 197 21.95 2.82 5.95
C ALA A 197 23.01 2.99 4.85
#